data_AF-A0A951FJN2-F1
#
_entry.id   AF-A0A951FJN2-F1
#
_cell.length_a   1.000
_cell.length_b   1.000
_cell.length_c   1.000
_cell.angle_alpha   90.00
_cell.angle_beta   90.00
_cell.angle_gamma   90.00
#
_symmetry.space_group_name_H-M   'P 1'
#
loop_
_entity.id
_entity.type
_entity.pdbx_description
1 polymer ?
#
loop_
_entity_poly.entity_id
_entity_poly.type
_entity_poly.pdbx_seq_one_letter_code
_entity_poly.pdbx_strand_id
1 'polypeptide(L)'
;MKRSLVMLIAIASLMFSGIAYAAPPLPGAIFTTDSSCSGVNLNIFTDKDAVYLNGGPTHLGAAGLTDGAYYVQVTEPNGTVLGTSVGSAVERPVQVVGGEFALCYQLSGILIKASDAQPGYDTTTNPGGEYKVWVSNEASFANNSTKTDNFKVKAEDERATLNVIKFYDANANGINDDAQLITGWKVRIQDGIDYIRFTPVSIIVAPDDYTVTEFMPIETNWMRTTPNPVLVTLA
;
A
#
# COMPACT_ATOMS: atom_id res chain seq x y z
N MET A 1 -26.74 -81.84 -10.43
CA MET A 1 -25.74 -80.77 -10.63
C MET A 1 -26.39 -79.59 -11.35
N LYS A 2 -26.72 -78.50 -10.64
CA LYS A 2 -27.01 -77.18 -11.22
C LYS A 2 -26.41 -76.14 -10.25
N ARG A 3 -25.43 -75.37 -10.72
CA ARG A 3 -24.70 -74.36 -9.94
C ARG A 3 -25.52 -73.06 -9.98
N SER A 4 -25.95 -72.56 -8.84
CA SER A 4 -26.55 -71.22 -8.73
C SER A 4 -25.44 -70.18 -8.51
N LEU A 5 -25.36 -69.23 -9.43
CA LEU A 5 -24.41 -68.12 -9.46
C LEU A 5 -24.87 -67.06 -8.43
N VAL A 6 -24.03 -66.77 -7.43
CA VAL A 6 -24.25 -65.68 -6.47
C VAL A 6 -23.74 -64.39 -7.11
N MET A 7 -24.62 -63.42 -7.31
CA MET A 7 -24.30 -62.10 -7.87
C MET A 7 -23.98 -61.16 -6.70
N LEU A 8 -22.70 -60.80 -6.53
CA LEU A 8 -22.28 -59.72 -5.63
C LEU A 8 -22.62 -58.37 -6.25
N ILE A 9 -23.46 -57.58 -5.58
CA ILE A 9 -23.67 -56.17 -5.90
C ILE A 9 -22.62 -55.37 -5.11
N ALA A 10 -21.62 -54.84 -5.82
CA ALA A 10 -20.67 -53.88 -5.26
C ALA A 10 -21.29 -52.48 -5.26
N ILE A 11 -21.56 -51.92 -4.08
CA ILE A 11 -21.97 -50.53 -3.91
C ILE A 11 -20.71 -49.66 -4.01
N ALA A 12 -20.56 -48.94 -5.13
CA ALA A 12 -19.52 -47.94 -5.29
C ALA A 12 -19.95 -46.64 -4.60
N SER A 13 -19.43 -46.37 -3.40
CA SER A 13 -19.57 -45.08 -2.73
C SER A 13 -18.70 -44.04 -3.45
N LEU A 14 -19.30 -43.29 -4.39
CA LEU A 14 -18.69 -42.11 -4.98
C LEU A 14 -18.55 -41.04 -3.88
N MET A 15 -17.33 -40.92 -3.34
CA MET A 15 -16.94 -39.77 -2.52
C MET A 15 -16.91 -38.54 -3.41
N PHE A 16 -17.94 -37.69 -3.30
CA PHE A 16 -17.95 -36.35 -3.87
C PHE A 16 -16.96 -35.50 -3.07
N SER A 17 -15.69 -35.52 -3.49
CA SER A 17 -14.69 -34.58 -3.00
C SER A 17 -15.11 -33.18 -3.43
N GLY A 18 -15.72 -32.42 -2.53
CA GLY A 18 -16.04 -31.02 -2.75
C GLY A 18 -14.76 -30.27 -3.11
N ILE A 19 -14.75 -29.61 -4.27
CA ILE A 19 -13.67 -28.73 -4.67
C ILE A 19 -13.72 -27.53 -3.70
N ALA A 20 -12.75 -27.45 -2.79
CA ALA A 20 -12.61 -26.30 -1.91
C ALA A 20 -12.16 -25.10 -2.75
N TYR A 21 -13.06 -24.16 -3.00
CA TYR A 21 -12.73 -22.86 -3.59
C TYR A 21 -12.15 -21.96 -2.50
N ALA A 22 -10.91 -21.50 -2.69
CA ALA A 22 -10.35 -20.45 -1.87
C ALA A 22 -11.17 -19.17 -2.05
N ALA A 23 -11.48 -18.48 -0.95
CA ALA A 23 -12.14 -17.18 -1.02
C ALA A 23 -11.30 -16.20 -1.86
N PRO A 24 -11.93 -15.36 -2.69
CA PRO A 24 -11.19 -14.36 -3.45
C PRO A 24 -10.45 -13.40 -2.50
N PRO A 25 -9.30 -12.85 -2.90
CA PRO A 25 -8.62 -11.83 -2.10
C PRO A 25 -9.55 -10.65 -1.81
N LEU A 26 -9.42 -10.07 -0.62
CA LEU A 26 -10.10 -8.83 -0.25
C LEU A 26 -9.88 -7.80 -1.38
N PRO A 27 -10.92 -7.16 -1.92
CA PRO A 27 -10.76 -6.22 -3.01
C PRO A 27 -10.33 -4.84 -2.49
N GLY A 28 -9.99 -3.96 -3.42
CA GLY A 28 -9.68 -2.56 -3.16
C GLY A 28 -8.29 -2.28 -2.62
N ALA A 29 -8.13 -1.08 -2.06
CA ALA A 29 -6.90 -0.53 -1.52
C ALA A 29 -7.20 0.29 -0.26
N ILE A 30 -6.15 0.59 0.50
CA ILE A 30 -6.19 1.51 1.64
C ILE A 30 -5.11 2.55 1.43
N PHE A 31 -5.30 3.72 2.03
CA PHE A 31 -4.31 4.79 1.96
C PHE A 31 -4.17 5.47 3.31
N THR A 32 -2.94 5.77 3.66
CA THR A 32 -2.62 6.73 4.70
C THR A 32 -2.79 8.15 4.18
N THR A 33 -3.33 9.00 5.03
CA THR A 33 -3.68 10.38 4.73
C THR A 33 -3.55 11.24 5.99
N ASP A 34 -3.70 12.56 5.84
CA ASP A 34 -3.74 13.49 6.97
C ASP A 34 -5.18 13.66 7.49
N SER A 35 -5.36 14.51 8.50
CA SER A 35 -6.68 14.75 9.09
C SER A 35 -7.73 15.37 8.14
N SER A 36 -7.31 15.89 6.97
CA SER A 36 -8.24 16.38 5.94
C SER A 36 -8.85 15.25 5.13
N CYS A 37 -8.15 14.11 5.05
CA CYS A 37 -8.55 12.89 4.34
C CYS A 37 -8.86 13.09 2.87
N SER A 38 -8.40 14.22 2.32
CA SER A 38 -8.54 14.62 0.92
C SER A 38 -7.33 14.22 0.08
N GLY A 39 -6.18 14.04 0.73
CA GLY A 39 -4.97 13.52 0.12
C GLY A 39 -5.02 12.00 0.00
N VAL A 40 -4.63 11.48 -1.15
CA VAL A 40 -4.14 10.10 -1.25
C VAL A 40 -2.63 10.12 -1.23
N ASN A 41 -2.02 9.11 -0.61
CA ASN A 41 -0.61 8.82 -0.82
C ASN A 41 0.33 9.95 -0.32
N LEU A 42 0.01 10.53 0.84
CA LEU A 42 0.86 11.53 1.49
C LEU A 42 2.12 10.88 2.07
N ASN A 43 2.04 9.63 2.52
CA ASN A 43 3.08 8.65 2.92
C ASN A 43 4.26 9.16 3.79
N ILE A 44 4.33 10.43 4.13
CA ILE A 44 5.28 11.01 5.07
C ILE A 44 4.55 11.97 5.99
N PHE A 45 4.64 11.70 7.29
CA PHE A 45 3.91 12.41 8.34
C PHE A 45 4.89 12.94 9.38
N THR A 46 4.55 14.07 10.00
CA THR A 46 5.43 14.75 10.96
C THR A 46 5.48 14.01 12.29
N ASP A 47 4.35 13.40 12.68
CA ASP A 47 4.19 12.66 13.92
C ASP A 47 3.17 11.53 13.73
N LYS A 48 3.10 10.63 14.73
CA LYS A 48 2.25 9.44 14.68
C LYS A 48 0.75 9.73 14.79
N ASP A 49 0.39 10.86 15.39
CA ASP A 49 -1.00 11.32 15.56
C ASP A 49 -1.51 12.04 14.30
N ALA A 50 -0.62 12.48 13.42
CA ALA A 50 -0.97 13.02 12.11
C ALA A 50 -1.35 11.95 11.07
N VAL A 51 -1.24 10.66 11.39
CA VAL A 51 -1.51 9.56 10.45
C VAL A 51 -2.96 9.10 10.55
N TYR A 52 -3.70 9.33 9.48
CA TYR A 52 -5.07 8.88 9.30
C TYR A 52 -5.15 7.82 8.21
N LEU A 53 -6.21 7.03 8.25
CA LEU A 53 -6.49 5.95 7.32
C LEU A 53 -7.82 6.20 6.60
N ASN A 54 -7.80 6.10 5.28
CA ASN A 54 -8.99 6.15 4.44
C ASN A 54 -8.98 5.06 3.34
N GLY A 55 -10.08 4.98 2.58
CA GLY A 55 -10.23 4.07 1.44
C GLY A 55 -9.84 4.67 0.08
N GLY A 56 -9.29 5.88 0.05
CA GLY A 56 -8.97 6.60 -1.19
C GLY A 56 -10.12 7.45 -1.75
N PRO A 57 -9.97 8.01 -2.97
CA PRO A 57 -10.90 8.96 -3.55
C PRO A 57 -12.18 8.26 -3.99
N THR A 58 -13.32 8.83 -3.65
CA THR A 58 -14.64 8.33 -3.99
C THR A 58 -15.02 8.72 -5.41
N HIS A 59 -15.32 7.74 -6.26
CA HIS A 59 -15.89 7.97 -7.59
C HIS A 59 -16.81 6.81 -7.99
N LEU A 60 -17.71 7.04 -8.95
CA LEU A 60 -18.56 5.97 -9.49
C LEU A 60 -17.67 4.84 -10.05
N GLY A 61 -17.84 3.62 -9.52
CA GLY A 61 -17.01 2.47 -9.86
C GLY A 61 -15.67 2.38 -9.12
N ALA A 62 -15.45 3.17 -8.07
CA ALA A 62 -14.28 3.01 -7.20
C ALA A 62 -14.24 1.60 -6.61
N ALA A 63 -13.08 0.94 -6.73
CA ALA A 63 -12.84 -0.38 -6.16
C ALA A 63 -12.50 -0.24 -4.68
N GLY A 64 -13.50 0.10 -3.87
CA GLY A 64 -13.39 0.14 -2.42
C GLY A 64 -13.28 -1.25 -1.80
N LEU A 65 -13.00 -1.28 -0.51
CA LEU A 65 -13.21 -2.46 0.31
C LEU A 65 -14.70 -2.83 0.31
N THR A 66 -15.02 -4.10 0.56
CA THR A 66 -16.42 -4.52 0.72
C THR A 66 -17.03 -3.91 1.99
N ASP A 67 -18.34 -3.77 2.03
CA ASP A 67 -19.02 -3.31 3.25
C ASP A 67 -18.74 -4.25 4.43
N GLY A 68 -18.45 -3.67 5.59
CA GLY A 68 -18.11 -4.43 6.79
C GLY A 68 -17.27 -3.68 7.81
N ALA A 69 -16.89 -4.40 8.86
CA ALA A 69 -16.04 -3.92 9.93
C ALA A 69 -14.69 -4.65 9.90
N TYR A 70 -13.59 -3.90 10.01
CA TYR A 70 -12.24 -4.41 9.75
C TYR A 70 -11.30 -4.26 10.95
N TYR A 71 -10.44 -5.26 11.14
CA TYR A 71 -9.28 -5.22 12.02
C TYR A 71 -8.18 -4.35 11.41
N VAL A 72 -7.39 -3.70 12.26
CA VAL A 72 -6.28 -2.84 11.83
C VAL A 72 -5.02 -3.18 12.63
N GLN A 73 -3.87 -3.16 11.97
CA GLN A 73 -2.57 -3.32 12.62
C GLN A 73 -1.52 -2.45 11.93
N VAL A 74 -0.55 -1.99 12.69
CA VAL A 74 0.67 -1.35 12.20
C VAL A 74 1.86 -2.23 12.52
N THR A 75 2.72 -2.44 11.53
CA THR A 75 3.96 -3.21 11.66
C THR A 75 5.16 -2.41 11.17
N GLU A 76 6.35 -2.88 11.52
CA GLU A 76 7.57 -2.58 10.74
C GLU A 76 7.48 -3.23 9.34
N PRO A 77 8.31 -2.81 8.37
CA PRO A 77 8.40 -3.46 7.05
C PRO A 77 8.75 -4.95 7.12
N ASN A 78 9.49 -5.37 8.15
CA ASN A 78 9.84 -6.78 8.39
C ASN A 78 8.69 -7.63 8.98
N GLY A 79 7.54 -7.02 9.29
CA GLY A 79 6.36 -7.68 9.87
C GLY A 79 6.26 -7.65 11.40
N THR A 80 7.22 -7.07 12.12
CA THR A 80 7.14 -6.90 13.58
C THR A 80 5.97 -5.99 13.94
N VAL A 81 5.07 -6.45 14.81
CA VAL A 81 3.87 -5.71 15.22
C VAL A 81 4.23 -4.54 16.14
N LEU A 82 3.72 -3.35 15.83
CA LEU A 82 3.90 -2.12 16.61
C LEU A 82 2.60 -1.66 17.29
N GLY A 83 1.45 -1.96 16.70
CA GLY A 83 0.15 -1.70 17.33
C GLY A 83 -0.97 -2.40 16.59
N THR A 84 -2.05 -2.75 17.28
CA THR A 84 -3.15 -3.54 16.72
C THR A 84 -4.49 -3.13 17.33
N SER A 85 -5.59 -3.34 16.61
CA SER A 85 -6.93 -3.23 17.16
C SER A 85 -7.38 -4.52 17.86
N VAL A 86 -6.75 -5.67 17.59
CA VAL A 86 -7.09 -6.96 18.21
C VAL A 86 -6.87 -6.89 19.72
N GLY A 87 -7.88 -7.27 20.51
CA GLY A 87 -7.84 -7.14 21.97
C GLY A 87 -8.05 -5.72 22.52
N SER A 88 -8.29 -4.73 21.66
CA SER A 88 -8.71 -3.38 22.08
C SER A 88 -10.21 -3.35 22.44
N ALA A 89 -10.67 -2.21 22.96
CA ALA A 89 -12.10 -2.00 23.25
C ALA A 89 -13.00 -2.08 21.99
N VAL A 90 -12.46 -1.77 20.81
CA VAL A 90 -13.16 -1.86 19.53
C VAL A 90 -12.28 -2.60 18.54
N GLU A 91 -12.41 -3.93 18.49
CA GLU A 91 -11.49 -4.74 17.68
C GLU A 91 -11.57 -4.50 16.18
N ARG A 92 -12.71 -4.03 15.69
CA ARG A 92 -12.96 -3.72 14.28
C ARG A 92 -13.37 -2.26 14.10
N PRO A 93 -12.45 -1.30 14.30
CA PRO A 93 -12.79 0.11 14.41
C PRO A 93 -13.16 0.73 13.05
N VAL A 94 -12.60 0.21 11.96
CA VAL A 94 -12.84 0.70 10.60
C VAL A 94 -14.14 0.12 10.07
N GLN A 95 -15.08 0.99 9.69
CA GLN A 95 -16.35 0.63 9.08
C GLN A 95 -16.33 1.06 7.61
N VAL A 96 -16.77 0.15 6.74
CA VAL A 96 -16.95 0.39 5.30
C VAL A 96 -18.43 0.27 4.98
N VAL A 97 -19.00 1.30 4.34
CA VAL A 97 -20.41 1.40 3.96
C VAL A 97 -20.50 1.92 2.54
N GLY A 98 -21.21 1.22 1.66
CA GLY A 98 -21.28 1.58 0.25
C GLY A 98 -19.94 1.50 -0.47
N GLY A 99 -19.00 0.68 0.00
CA GLY A 99 -17.63 0.58 -0.50
C GLY A 99 -16.68 1.67 0.02
N GLU A 100 -17.13 2.54 0.93
CA GLU A 100 -16.38 3.70 1.40
C GLU A 100 -16.13 3.64 2.90
N PHE A 101 -15.00 4.19 3.35
CA PHE A 101 -14.73 4.31 4.78
C PHE A 101 -15.73 5.29 5.38
N ALA A 102 -16.46 4.85 6.41
CA ALA A 102 -17.52 5.65 7.02
C ALA A 102 -16.98 6.92 7.71
N LEU A 103 -15.73 6.87 8.15
CA LEU A 103 -15.00 7.96 8.77
C LEU A 103 -13.56 7.99 8.26
N CYS A 104 -12.85 9.04 8.62
CA CYS A 104 -11.41 9.04 8.55
C CYS A 104 -10.82 8.68 9.90
N TYR A 105 -10.03 7.61 9.94
CA TYR A 105 -9.63 6.99 11.20
C TYR A 105 -8.19 7.36 11.56
N GLN A 106 -8.00 8.08 12.66
CA GLN A 106 -6.67 8.35 13.20
C GLN A 106 -6.05 7.04 13.72
N LEU A 107 -4.90 6.64 13.21
CA LEU A 107 -4.31 5.35 13.57
C LEU A 107 -4.00 5.25 15.06
N SER A 108 -3.47 6.31 15.67
CA SER A 108 -3.17 6.30 17.09
C SER A 108 -4.42 6.23 17.98
N GLY A 109 -5.57 6.68 17.48
CA GLY A 109 -6.84 6.63 18.20
C GLY A 109 -7.58 5.29 18.12
N ILE A 110 -7.27 4.45 17.14
CA ILE A 110 -7.97 3.17 16.90
C ILE A 110 -7.14 1.93 17.26
N LEU A 111 -5.90 2.11 17.68
CA LEU A 111 -4.96 1.03 17.98
C LEU A 111 -4.54 1.06 19.45
N ILE A 112 -4.09 -0.10 19.93
CA ILE A 112 -3.30 -0.24 21.14
C ILE A 112 -1.87 -0.69 20.77
N LYS A 113 -0.88 -0.21 21.51
CA LYS A 113 0.53 -0.52 21.29
C LYS A 113 0.82 -1.98 21.57
N ALA A 114 1.76 -2.55 20.83
CA ALA A 114 2.20 -3.93 21.03
C ALA A 114 2.99 -4.09 22.35
N SER A 115 3.71 -3.04 22.76
CA SER A 115 4.59 -3.05 23.94
C SER A 115 3.85 -3.05 25.28
N ASP A 116 2.77 -2.26 25.41
CA ASP A 116 2.14 -1.98 26.70
C ASP A 116 0.60 -1.91 26.67
N ALA A 117 -0.02 -2.16 25.51
CA ALA A 117 -1.46 -2.08 25.26
C ALA A 117 -2.11 -0.69 25.54
N GLN A 118 -1.31 0.37 25.71
CA GLN A 118 -1.82 1.74 25.78
C GLN A 118 -2.28 2.22 24.39
N PRO A 119 -3.13 3.25 24.29
CA PRO A 119 -3.53 3.81 23.00
C PRO A 119 -2.33 4.19 22.12
N GLY A 120 -2.42 3.87 20.83
CA GLY A 120 -1.41 4.19 19.82
C GLY A 120 -0.74 2.97 19.19
N TYR A 121 0.43 3.21 18.60
CA TYR A 121 1.35 2.20 18.08
C TYR A 121 2.79 2.57 18.44
N ASP A 122 3.65 1.57 18.60
CA ASP A 122 5.05 1.73 18.96
C ASP A 122 5.85 2.42 17.85
N THR A 123 6.95 3.04 18.22
CA THR A 123 7.87 3.67 17.26
C THR A 123 8.65 2.57 16.53
N THR A 124 8.71 2.65 15.20
CA THR A 124 9.46 1.70 14.36
C THR A 124 10.96 1.79 14.67
N THR A 125 11.64 0.64 14.67
CA THR A 125 13.12 0.59 14.75
C THR A 125 13.77 0.73 13.37
N ASN A 126 12.98 0.73 12.29
CA ASN A 126 13.46 1.01 10.95
C ASN A 126 14.05 2.44 10.89
N PRO A 127 15.32 2.61 10.47
CA PRO A 127 15.99 3.91 10.48
C PRO A 127 15.36 4.94 9.51
N GLY A 128 14.72 4.47 8.45
CA GLY A 128 13.94 5.28 7.51
C GLY A 128 12.62 5.80 8.10
N GLY A 129 12.27 5.41 9.34
CA GLY A 129 11.01 5.78 9.98
C GLY A 129 9.79 5.15 9.30
N GLU A 130 9.99 4.01 8.62
CA GLU A 130 8.96 3.33 7.83
C GLU A 130 8.08 2.42 8.70
N TYR A 131 6.79 2.43 8.38
CA TYR A 131 5.71 1.66 8.95
C TYR A 131 4.86 1.06 7.82
N LYS A 132 4.13 0.00 8.16
CA LYS A 132 3.14 -0.61 7.28
C LYS A 132 1.82 -0.77 8.02
N VAL A 133 0.76 -0.16 7.52
CA VAL A 133 -0.60 -0.35 8.02
C VAL A 133 -1.27 -1.50 7.28
N TRP A 134 -2.05 -2.29 8.01
CA TRP A 134 -2.80 -3.44 7.53
C TRP A 134 -4.27 -3.27 7.90
N VAL A 135 -5.19 -3.54 6.98
CA VAL A 135 -6.64 -3.58 7.20
C VAL A 135 -7.16 -4.94 6.74
N SER A 136 -7.77 -5.69 7.65
CA SER A 136 -8.16 -7.09 7.42
C SER A 136 -9.58 -7.40 7.87
N ASN A 137 -10.27 -8.28 7.14
CA ASN A 137 -11.54 -8.84 7.62
C ASN A 137 -11.33 -10.02 8.60
N GLU A 138 -10.09 -10.44 8.84
CA GLU A 138 -9.71 -11.51 9.77
C GLU A 138 -8.65 -11.05 10.77
N ALA A 139 -8.79 -11.42 12.05
CA ALA A 139 -7.86 -11.02 13.11
C ALA A 139 -6.44 -11.57 12.94
N SER A 140 -6.26 -12.59 12.09
CA SER A 140 -4.96 -13.20 11.77
C SER A 140 -4.16 -12.44 10.72
N PHE A 141 -4.76 -11.43 10.06
CA PHE A 141 -4.15 -10.68 8.96
C PHE A 141 -3.61 -11.58 7.84
N ALA A 142 -4.34 -12.66 7.52
CA ALA A 142 -3.98 -13.53 6.40
C ALA A 142 -3.91 -12.73 5.08
N ASN A 143 -2.98 -13.09 4.21
CA ASN A 143 -2.67 -12.29 3.01
C ASN A 143 -3.90 -12.07 2.09
N ASN A 144 -4.73 -13.10 1.90
CA ASN A 144 -5.95 -12.97 1.10
C ASN A 144 -7.04 -12.14 1.77
N SER A 145 -6.92 -11.89 3.06
CA SER A 145 -7.92 -11.23 3.89
C SER A 145 -7.56 -9.76 4.14
N THR A 146 -6.48 -9.25 3.54
CA THR A 146 -5.83 -8.02 4.02
C THR A 146 -5.38 -7.08 2.91
N LYS A 147 -5.45 -5.77 3.19
CA LYS A 147 -4.83 -4.69 2.41
C LYS A 147 -3.80 -3.97 3.24
N THR A 148 -2.82 -3.40 2.54
CA THR A 148 -1.71 -2.72 3.19
C THR A 148 -1.37 -1.42 2.51
N ASP A 149 -0.85 -0.48 3.28
CA ASP A 149 -0.18 0.72 2.80
C ASP A 149 1.06 1.00 3.66
N ASN A 150 2.07 1.63 3.06
CA ASN A 150 3.33 1.97 3.73
C ASN A 150 3.39 3.48 3.95
N PHE A 151 3.91 3.89 5.11
CA PHE A 151 4.10 5.31 5.44
C PHE A 151 5.35 5.53 6.27
N LYS A 152 5.84 6.76 6.30
CA LYS A 152 6.96 7.21 7.11
C LYS A 152 6.50 8.25 8.13
N VAL A 153 7.08 8.22 9.33
CA VAL A 153 6.96 9.30 10.32
C VAL A 153 8.34 9.90 10.54
N LYS A 154 8.50 11.17 10.16
CA LYS A 154 9.76 11.93 10.18
C LYS A 154 9.47 13.40 10.49
N ALA A 155 10.23 13.98 11.40
CA ALA A 155 10.08 15.40 11.75
C ALA A 155 10.34 16.28 10.52
N GLU A 156 9.80 17.50 10.49
CA GLU A 156 9.91 18.38 9.31
C GLU A 156 11.37 18.72 8.95
N ASP A 157 12.23 18.85 9.96
CA ASP A 157 13.67 19.11 9.80
C ASP A 157 14.47 17.87 9.37
N GLU A 158 13.84 16.70 9.36
CA GLU A 158 14.38 15.43 8.87
C GLU A 158 13.81 15.08 7.48
N ARG A 159 13.44 16.07 6.67
CA ARG A 159 12.89 15.89 5.32
C ARG A 159 13.78 16.52 4.26
N ALA A 160 13.77 15.91 3.08
CA ALA A 160 14.47 16.36 1.88
C ALA A 160 13.49 16.68 0.75
N THR A 161 13.92 17.51 -0.21
CA THR A 161 13.17 17.80 -1.43
C THR A 161 13.81 17.08 -2.61
N LEU A 162 13.05 16.21 -3.29
CA LEU A 162 13.44 15.60 -4.55
C LEU A 162 12.78 16.33 -5.73
N ASN A 163 13.61 16.87 -6.62
CA ASN A 163 13.16 17.50 -7.85
C ASN A 163 13.37 16.54 -9.02
N VAL A 164 12.30 16.23 -9.75
CA VAL A 164 12.36 15.37 -10.94
C VAL A 164 11.86 16.15 -12.15
N ILE A 165 12.71 16.23 -13.16
CA ILE A 165 12.41 16.83 -14.45
C ILE A 165 12.57 15.79 -15.55
N LYS A 166 11.83 15.99 -16.65
CA LYS A 166 12.08 15.34 -17.93
C LYS A 166 12.42 16.43 -18.94
N PHE A 167 13.34 16.16 -19.84
CA PHE A 167 13.72 17.09 -20.91
C PHE A 167 13.82 16.37 -22.25
N TYR A 168 13.65 17.13 -23.32
CA TYR A 168 13.94 16.71 -24.69
C TYR A 168 15.44 16.94 -24.94
N ASP A 169 16.10 15.89 -25.43
CA ASP A 169 17.53 15.86 -25.72
C ASP A 169 17.70 15.73 -27.23
N ALA A 170 17.87 16.87 -27.90
CA ALA A 170 17.87 16.97 -29.35
C ALA A 170 19.13 16.37 -29.98
N ASN A 171 20.26 16.45 -29.27
CA ASN A 171 21.57 15.99 -29.73
C ASN A 171 21.95 14.59 -29.20
N ALA A 172 21.09 14.01 -28.35
CA ALA A 172 21.24 12.69 -27.74
C ALA A 172 22.47 12.53 -26.84
N ASN A 173 22.92 13.60 -26.17
CA ASN A 173 24.11 13.59 -25.31
C ASN A 173 23.82 13.23 -23.84
N GLY A 174 22.56 13.12 -23.44
CA GLY A 174 22.12 12.81 -22.07
C GLY A 174 22.18 14.00 -21.11
N ILE A 175 22.37 15.23 -21.59
CA ILE A 175 22.53 16.45 -20.80
C ILE A 175 21.33 17.37 -21.06
N ASN A 176 20.84 18.02 -20.01
CA ASN A 176 19.80 19.04 -20.14
C ASN A 176 20.43 20.40 -20.54
N ASP A 177 20.82 20.54 -21.81
CA ASP A 177 21.42 21.76 -22.38
C ASP A 177 20.57 22.41 -23.48
N ASP A 178 19.55 21.72 -24.00
CA ASP A 178 18.56 22.26 -24.94
C ASP A 178 17.46 23.10 -24.27
N ALA A 179 17.40 23.11 -22.93
CA ALA A 179 16.45 23.85 -22.12
C ALA A 179 14.95 23.58 -22.42
N GLN A 180 14.65 22.41 -23.01
CA GLN A 180 13.29 22.02 -23.37
C GLN A 180 12.75 20.96 -22.40
N LEU A 181 12.04 21.42 -21.37
CA LEU A 181 11.38 20.52 -20.41
C LEU A 181 10.16 19.82 -21.01
N ILE A 182 9.97 18.55 -20.66
CA ILE A 182 8.77 17.78 -20.99
C ILE A 182 7.87 17.79 -19.75
N THR A 183 6.68 18.35 -19.89
CA THR A 183 5.65 18.39 -18.84
C THR A 183 4.71 17.20 -18.98
N GLY A 184 4.18 16.73 -17.85
CA GLY A 184 3.24 15.61 -17.80
C GLY A 184 3.88 14.24 -17.98
N TRP A 185 5.22 14.12 -17.98
CA TRP A 185 5.85 12.81 -18.13
C TRP A 185 5.72 11.99 -16.85
N LYS A 186 5.13 10.80 -16.96
CA LYS A 186 4.89 9.93 -15.81
C LYS A 186 6.20 9.33 -15.31
N VAL A 187 6.43 9.42 -14.00
CA VAL A 187 7.59 8.86 -13.31
C VAL A 187 7.15 8.08 -12.07
N ARG A 188 7.97 7.10 -11.68
CA ARG A 188 7.89 6.38 -10.41
C ARG A 188 9.14 6.69 -9.59
N ILE A 189 8.95 7.23 -8.40
CA ILE A 189 10.00 7.45 -7.41
C ILE A 189 9.82 6.39 -6.31
N GLN A 190 10.88 5.71 -5.88
CA GLN A 190 10.80 4.59 -4.93
C GLN A 190 11.92 4.61 -3.89
N ASP A 191 11.56 4.34 -2.63
CA ASP A 191 12.44 4.09 -1.47
C ASP A 191 11.91 2.93 -0.60
N GLY A 192 11.15 2.01 -1.21
CA GLY A 192 10.27 1.06 -0.50
C GLY A 192 8.79 1.49 -0.54
N ILE A 193 8.54 2.76 -0.84
CA ILE A 193 7.21 3.33 -1.09
C ILE A 193 7.12 3.84 -2.54
N ASP A 194 6.01 3.55 -3.23
CA ASP A 194 5.79 3.98 -4.61
C ASP A 194 5.14 5.39 -4.67
N TYR A 195 5.89 6.37 -5.17
CA TYR A 195 5.38 7.70 -5.49
C TYR A 195 5.23 7.86 -7.01
N ILE A 196 3.99 7.72 -7.50
CA ILE A 196 3.66 8.01 -8.91
C ILE A 196 3.42 9.52 -9.06
N ARG A 197 4.20 10.16 -9.94
CA ARG A 197 4.16 11.61 -10.19
C ARG A 197 4.30 11.92 -11.68
N PHE A 198 4.12 13.18 -12.03
CA PHE A 198 4.25 13.68 -13.39
C PHE A 198 5.18 14.89 -13.40
N THR A 199 6.16 14.91 -14.30
CA THR A 199 7.17 15.97 -14.36
C THR A 199 6.61 17.30 -14.92
N PRO A 200 7.24 18.44 -14.62
CA PRO A 200 8.21 18.61 -13.54
C PRO A 200 7.51 18.44 -12.19
N VAL A 201 8.19 17.81 -11.23
CA VAL A 201 7.64 17.61 -9.89
C VAL A 201 8.70 17.84 -8.83
N SER A 202 8.28 18.48 -7.74
CA SER A 202 9.02 18.54 -6.48
C SER A 202 8.21 17.77 -5.44
N ILE A 203 8.84 16.80 -4.78
CA ILE A 203 8.22 16.09 -3.66
C ILE A 203 9.06 16.25 -2.40
N ILE A 204 8.37 16.33 -1.26
CA ILE A 204 8.99 16.24 0.06
C ILE A 204 9.01 14.77 0.44
N VAL A 205 10.19 14.28 0.80
CA VAL A 205 10.46 12.88 1.15
C VAL A 205 11.43 12.81 2.32
N ALA A 206 11.66 11.62 2.88
CA ALA A 206 12.69 11.45 3.90
C ALA A 206 14.09 11.44 3.22
N PRO A 207 15.16 11.78 3.94
CA PRO A 207 16.52 11.42 3.54
C PRO A 207 16.62 9.90 3.40
N ASP A 208 16.93 9.44 2.19
CA ASP A 208 17.04 8.02 1.83
C ASP A 208 17.66 7.87 0.43
N ASP A 209 17.87 6.63 0.02
CA ASP A 209 18.20 6.26 -1.36
C ASP A 209 16.93 6.06 -2.19
N TYR A 210 16.78 6.88 -3.24
CA TYR A 210 15.65 6.86 -4.15
C TYR A 210 16.04 6.27 -5.51
N THR A 211 15.13 5.47 -6.05
CA THR A 211 15.14 5.04 -7.45
C THR A 211 14.09 5.83 -8.22
N VAL A 212 14.50 6.61 -9.22
CA VAL A 212 13.61 7.36 -10.11
C VAL A 212 13.55 6.68 -11.48
N THR A 213 12.38 6.15 -11.81
CA THR A 213 12.13 5.43 -13.05
C THR A 213 11.15 6.22 -13.92
N GLU A 214 11.51 6.48 -15.18
CA GLU A 214 10.54 7.02 -16.14
C GLU A 214 9.71 5.89 -16.77
N PHE A 215 8.43 6.17 -16.99
CA PHE A 215 7.59 5.27 -17.79
C PHE A 215 7.91 5.47 -19.27
N MET A 216 7.97 4.35 -20.00
CA MET A 216 8.19 4.38 -21.44
C MET A 216 6.91 4.80 -22.15
N PRO A 217 6.99 5.64 -23.19
CA PRO A 217 5.85 5.98 -24.03
C PRO A 217 5.43 4.75 -24.86
N ILE A 218 4.22 4.78 -25.41
CA ILE A 218 3.77 3.70 -26.31
C ILE A 218 4.38 3.84 -27.70
N GLU A 219 4.79 5.05 -28.05
CA GLU A 219 5.47 5.41 -29.27
C GLU A 219 6.85 4.76 -29.36
N THR A 220 7.12 4.06 -30.46
CA THR A 220 8.34 3.26 -30.65
C THR A 220 9.53 4.07 -31.16
N ASN A 221 9.31 5.32 -31.58
CA ASN A 221 10.36 6.24 -32.05
C ASN A 221 11.03 7.00 -30.92
N TRP A 222 10.61 6.80 -29.67
CA TRP A 222 11.22 7.43 -28.54
C TRP A 222 12.53 6.73 -28.14
N MET A 223 13.58 7.51 -27.90
CA MET A 223 14.88 7.03 -27.48
C MET A 223 15.25 7.65 -26.14
N ARG A 224 15.70 6.81 -25.20
CA ARG A 224 16.23 7.25 -23.91
C ARG A 224 17.69 7.62 -24.03
N THR A 225 18.08 8.77 -23.48
CA THR A 225 19.47 9.23 -23.50
C THR A 225 20.10 9.34 -22.10
N THR A 226 19.31 9.24 -21.02
CA THR A 226 19.78 9.19 -19.63
C THR A 226 19.70 7.77 -19.05
N PRO A 227 20.29 7.47 -17.88
CA PRO A 227 19.96 6.25 -17.13
C PRO A 227 18.46 6.20 -16.76
N ASN A 228 17.92 4.99 -16.68
CA ASN A 228 16.60 4.68 -16.11
C ASN A 228 16.66 3.22 -15.63
N PRO A 229 16.62 2.98 -14.31
CA PRO A 229 16.41 3.99 -13.27
C PRO A 229 17.61 4.94 -13.06
N VAL A 230 17.33 6.11 -12.48
CA VAL A 230 18.33 7.00 -11.87
C VAL A 230 18.32 6.76 -10.36
N LEU A 231 19.49 6.59 -9.76
CA LEU A 231 19.64 6.49 -8.30
C LEU A 231 19.98 7.86 -7.72
N VAL A 232 19.29 8.25 -6.66
CA VAL A 232 19.46 9.55 -6.00
C VAL A 232 19.51 9.35 -4.49
N THR A 233 20.62 9.70 -3.86
CA THR A 233 20.73 9.76 -2.40
C THR A 233 20.37 11.15 -1.92
N LEU A 234 19.41 11.26 -1.01
CA LEU A 234 19.06 12.50 -0.33
C LEU A 234 19.60 12.47 1.10
N ALA A 235 20.23 13.57 1.51
CA ALA A 235 20.76 13.78 2.85
C ALA A 235 19.85 14.70 3.66
#